data_AF-A0A521KTI5-F1
#
_entry.id   AF-A0A521KTI5-F1
#
_cell.length_a   1.000
_cell.length_b   1.000
_cell.length_c   1.000
_cell.angle_alpha   90.00
_cell.angle_beta   90.00
_cell.angle_gamma   90.00
#
_symmetry.space_group_name_H-M   'P 1'
#
loop_
_entity.id
_entity.type
_entity.pdbx_description
1 polymer ?
#
loop_
_entity_poly.entity_id
_entity_poly.type
_entity_poly.pdbx_seq_one_letter_code
_entity_poly.pdbx_strand_id
1 'polypeptide(L)'
;MRYQQTISRSITCSGIGLHTGQPVTLTLNPAPPDTGVVFVRHHAEGAVSLGASIRNMVPTELCTALSINGTQVKTVEHVLAALAGLEVDNVYAELDGGEVPAMDGSSSAFVRLIRVAGITTQERRRPYLKIMQPIEVREGGRRVIIEPSATPRITCSVEYDHPMIRKQAYVYEWSASAFEQDIAEARTFAFLKEVEGLWARGLAKGGSLENTIVLSEQNILNESGLRFQDEFVRHKVLDLIGDLALLGVPFIGHLIADRSGHALHAKLVEKILERPDSWVLLNTEESPAVAHKSAPLAYAHAASLQVSPAL
;
A
#
# COMPACT_ATOMS: atom_id res chain seq x y z
N MET A 1 -19.26 5.34 9.67
CA MET A 1 -18.03 6.17 9.70
C MET A 1 -17.42 6.04 11.08
N ARG A 2 -16.10 5.99 11.20
CA ARG A 2 -15.40 5.71 12.46
C ARG A 2 -14.48 6.85 12.90
N TYR A 3 -13.94 6.70 14.10
CA TYR A 3 -12.80 7.47 14.58
C TYR A 3 -11.50 6.90 14.02
N GLN A 4 -10.42 7.69 14.07
CA GLN A 4 -9.09 7.27 13.66
C GLN A 4 -8.58 6.13 14.55
N GLN A 5 -7.70 5.31 14.00
CA GLN A 5 -7.12 4.16 14.69
C GLN A 5 -5.60 4.13 14.56
N THR A 6 -4.94 3.62 15.59
CA THR A 6 -3.50 3.29 15.63
C THR A 6 -3.34 1.89 16.21
N ILE A 7 -2.16 1.30 16.10
CA ILE A 7 -1.82 0.10 16.88
C ILE A 7 -1.69 0.43 18.38
N SER A 8 -1.95 -0.53 19.25
CA SER A 8 -1.96 -0.32 20.72
C SER A 8 -0.57 -0.38 21.36
N ARG A 9 0.38 -1.09 20.75
CA ARG A 9 1.78 -1.21 21.20
C ARG A 9 2.70 -1.42 20.01
N SER A 10 3.98 -1.19 20.21
CA SER A 10 5.01 -1.46 19.20
C SER A 10 5.12 -2.95 18.88
N ILE A 11 5.41 -3.26 17.62
CA ILE A 11 5.67 -4.63 17.16
C ILE A 11 6.75 -4.64 16.08
N THR A 12 7.61 -5.65 16.10
CA THR A 12 8.79 -5.74 15.22
C THR A 12 8.79 -7.04 14.44
N CYS A 13 9.28 -6.97 13.20
CA CYS A 13 9.65 -8.14 12.41
C CYS A 13 10.96 -7.88 11.66
N SER A 14 11.67 -8.96 11.33
CA SER A 14 12.88 -8.90 10.51
C SER A 14 12.74 -9.87 9.34
N GLY A 15 13.37 -9.52 8.22
CA GLY A 15 13.35 -10.30 7.01
C GLY A 15 14.35 -9.78 5.99
N ILE A 16 14.11 -10.11 4.72
CA ILE A 16 14.96 -9.71 3.61
C ILE A 16 14.11 -8.86 2.66
N GLY A 17 14.65 -7.75 2.16
CA GLY A 17 14.02 -6.96 1.10
C GLY A 17 13.97 -7.74 -0.23
N LEU A 18 12.80 -7.74 -0.90
CA LEU A 18 12.56 -8.52 -2.11
C LEU A 18 13.56 -8.17 -3.22
N HIS A 19 13.79 -6.88 -3.45
CA HIS A 19 14.61 -6.41 -4.56
C HIS A 19 16.08 -6.24 -4.19
N THR A 20 16.35 -5.69 -3.02
CA THR A 20 17.71 -5.42 -2.54
C THR A 20 18.43 -6.69 -2.07
N GLY A 21 17.68 -7.70 -1.62
CA GLY A 21 18.24 -8.89 -0.99
C GLY A 21 18.95 -8.61 0.33
N GLN A 22 18.76 -7.42 0.91
CA GLN A 22 19.41 -7.03 2.16
C GLN A 22 18.52 -7.36 3.36
N PRO A 23 19.11 -7.74 4.50
CA PRO A 23 18.37 -7.88 5.74
C PRO A 23 17.82 -6.51 6.18
N VAL A 24 16.64 -6.55 6.78
CA VAL A 24 15.94 -5.37 7.28
C VAL A 24 15.05 -5.74 8.45
N THR A 25 14.99 -4.86 9.44
CA THR A 25 14.04 -4.88 10.55
C THR A 25 13.03 -3.76 10.35
N LEU A 26 11.74 -4.10 10.48
CA LEU A 26 10.63 -3.16 10.50
C LEU A 26 10.00 -3.17 11.88
N THR A 27 9.89 -1.99 12.50
CA THR A 27 9.13 -1.78 13.74
C THR A 27 7.95 -0.86 13.45
N LEU A 28 6.73 -1.32 13.74
CA LEU A 28 5.54 -0.49 13.72
C LEU A 28 5.30 0.05 15.13
N ASN A 29 5.18 1.37 15.26
CA ASN A 29 4.92 2.08 16.51
C ASN A 29 3.58 2.83 16.45
N PRO A 30 2.83 2.92 17.56
CA PRO A 30 1.65 3.78 17.63
C PRO A 30 2.00 5.23 17.28
N ALA A 31 1.09 5.94 16.61
CA ALA A 31 1.27 7.36 16.32
C ALA A 31 0.06 8.21 16.76
N PRO A 32 0.25 9.49 17.09
CA PRO A 32 -0.84 10.41 17.43
C PRO A 32 -1.87 10.58 16.30
N PRO A 33 -3.08 11.09 16.59
CA PRO A 33 -4.06 11.40 15.56
C PRO A 33 -3.51 12.33 14.47
N ASP A 34 -4.04 12.23 13.26
CA ASP A 34 -3.64 13.02 12.08
C ASP A 34 -2.19 12.83 11.60
N THR A 35 -1.44 11.86 12.15
CA THR A 35 -0.08 11.56 11.71
C THR A 35 -0.06 10.93 10.31
N GLY A 36 -1.04 10.07 10.02
CA GLY A 36 -0.97 9.16 8.87
C GLY A 36 0.05 8.05 9.09
N VAL A 37 0.40 7.36 8.01
CA VAL A 37 1.50 6.38 8.00
C VAL A 37 2.79 7.11 7.63
N VAL A 38 3.80 7.02 8.49
CA VAL A 38 5.11 7.65 8.28
C VAL A 38 6.20 6.60 8.40
N PHE A 39 6.95 6.39 7.32
CA PHE A 39 8.15 5.56 7.34
C PHE A 39 9.31 6.34 7.95
N VAL A 40 10.08 5.73 8.84
CA VAL A 40 11.25 6.37 9.47
C VAL A 40 12.47 5.52 9.16
N ARG A 41 13.35 6.02 8.30
CA ARG A 41 14.57 5.32 7.88
C ARG A 41 15.74 5.76 8.76
N HIS A 42 16.30 4.82 9.51
CA HIS A 42 17.47 5.05 10.37
C HIS A 42 18.77 4.92 9.57
N HIS A 43 19.71 5.81 9.88
CA HIS A 43 21.08 5.88 9.38
C HIS A 43 22.04 6.08 10.56
N ALA A 44 23.36 5.97 10.32
CA ALA A 44 24.36 6.18 11.36
C ALA A 44 24.32 7.59 11.98
N GLU A 45 23.93 8.60 11.20
CA GLU A 45 23.96 10.02 11.59
C GLU A 45 22.57 10.58 12.00
N GLY A 46 21.53 9.74 12.01
CA GLY A 46 20.16 10.14 12.36
C GLY A 46 19.09 9.38 11.60
N ALA A 47 17.87 9.90 11.59
CA ALA A 47 16.74 9.27 10.91
C ALA A 47 16.03 10.25 9.97
N VAL A 48 15.47 9.74 8.87
CA VAL A 48 14.66 10.51 7.92
C VAL A 48 13.23 10.00 7.94
N SER A 49 12.27 10.89 8.12
CA SER A 49 10.84 10.58 8.08
C SER A 49 10.27 10.80 6.68
N LEU A 50 9.56 9.81 6.15
CA LEU A 50 8.91 9.79 4.84
C LEU A 50 7.42 9.47 5.02
N GLY A 51 6.57 10.48 4.91
CA GLY A 51 5.12 10.26 4.92
C GLY A 51 4.69 9.39 3.73
N ALA A 52 3.80 8.43 3.96
CA ALA A 52 3.17 7.63 2.91
C ALA A 52 2.19 8.50 2.11
N SER A 53 2.75 9.25 1.16
CA SER A 53 2.02 10.19 0.32
C SER A 53 2.53 10.09 -1.11
N ILE A 54 1.62 10.25 -2.06
CA ILE A 54 1.96 10.30 -3.48
C ILE A 54 3.04 11.35 -3.81
N ARG A 55 3.13 12.43 -3.02
CA ARG A 55 4.15 13.48 -3.18
C ARG A 55 5.57 13.01 -2.91
N ASN A 56 5.70 11.97 -2.08
CA ASN A 56 6.99 11.36 -1.77
C ASN A 56 7.25 10.13 -2.64
N MET A 57 6.30 9.71 -3.47
CA MET A 57 6.47 8.55 -4.32
C MET A 57 7.50 8.84 -5.42
N VAL A 58 8.37 7.88 -5.69
CA VAL A 58 9.29 7.93 -6.83
C VAL A 58 9.02 6.76 -7.76
N PRO A 59 9.10 6.94 -9.08
CA PRO A 59 8.93 5.84 -10.03
C PRO A 59 9.95 4.74 -9.77
N THR A 60 9.47 3.50 -9.72
CA THR A 60 10.33 2.31 -9.80
C THR A 60 9.74 1.31 -10.78
N GLU A 61 10.54 0.31 -11.16
CA GLU A 61 10.12 -0.68 -12.15
C GLU A 61 9.16 -1.73 -11.58
N LEU A 62 9.33 -2.13 -10.31
CA LEU A 62 8.71 -3.35 -9.77
C LEU A 62 7.97 -3.19 -8.43
N CYS A 63 8.05 -2.01 -7.80
CA CYS A 63 7.44 -1.77 -6.49
C CYS A 63 7.00 -0.31 -6.33
N THR A 64 6.33 -0.02 -5.22
CA THR A 64 6.09 1.35 -4.78
C THR A 64 7.22 1.76 -3.82
N ALA A 65 7.81 2.93 -4.08
CA ALA A 65 8.89 3.47 -3.26
C ALA A 65 8.65 4.94 -2.93
N LEU A 66 9.07 5.33 -1.72
CA LEU A 66 9.04 6.69 -1.23
C LEU A 66 10.45 7.24 -1.13
N SER A 67 10.67 8.51 -1.45
CA SER A 67 11.95 9.17 -1.27
C SER A 67 11.81 10.63 -0.83
N ILE A 68 12.67 11.03 0.11
CA ILE A 68 12.84 12.41 0.58
C ILE A 68 14.34 12.63 0.79
N ASN A 69 14.89 13.73 0.25
CA ASN A 69 16.29 14.14 0.43
C ASN A 69 17.32 13.04 0.12
N GLY A 70 17.06 12.19 -0.88
CA GLY A 70 17.94 11.08 -1.27
C GLY A 70 17.80 9.82 -0.42
N THR A 71 17.11 9.87 0.73
CA THR A 71 16.71 8.68 1.47
C THR A 71 15.50 8.04 0.80
N GLN A 72 15.49 6.71 0.67
CA GLN A 72 14.42 5.97 0.00
C GLN A 72 13.96 4.79 0.85
N VAL A 73 12.66 4.47 0.84
CA VAL A 73 12.10 3.21 1.35
C VAL A 73 11.34 2.55 0.21
N LYS A 74 11.70 1.32 -0.14
CA LYS A 74 11.10 0.54 -1.23
C LYS A 74 10.09 -0.50 -0.72
N THR A 75 9.24 -0.97 -1.62
CA THR A 75 8.34 -2.12 -1.42
C THR A 75 7.34 -1.86 -0.28
N VAL A 76 6.81 -0.63 -0.22
CA VAL A 76 5.90 -0.19 0.86
C VAL A 76 4.47 -0.70 0.69
N GLU A 77 4.10 -1.15 -0.50
CA GLU A 77 2.74 -1.48 -0.92
C GLU A 77 2.09 -2.57 -0.05
N HIS A 78 2.79 -3.65 0.33
CA HIS A 78 2.19 -4.72 1.11
C HIS A 78 1.91 -4.32 2.56
N VAL A 79 2.85 -3.60 3.20
CA VAL A 79 2.62 -3.13 4.58
C VAL A 79 1.54 -2.03 4.59
N LEU A 80 1.51 -1.15 3.58
CA LEU A 80 0.44 -0.18 3.41
C LEU A 80 -0.91 -0.87 3.17
N ALA A 81 -0.96 -1.93 2.37
CA ALA A 81 -2.16 -2.71 2.15
C ALA A 81 -2.67 -3.32 3.47
N ALA A 82 -1.77 -3.89 4.29
CA ALA A 82 -2.13 -4.44 5.59
C ALA A 82 -2.68 -3.37 6.56
N LEU A 83 -2.03 -2.21 6.63
CA LEU A 83 -2.49 -1.09 7.47
C LEU A 83 -3.85 -0.57 7.00
N ALA A 84 -4.02 -0.30 5.70
CA ALA A 84 -5.27 0.18 5.13
C ALA A 84 -6.41 -0.84 5.26
N GLY A 85 -6.12 -2.11 4.97
CA GLY A 85 -7.06 -3.22 5.08
C GLY A 85 -7.55 -3.44 6.50
N LEU A 86 -6.68 -3.27 7.50
CA LEU A 86 -7.04 -3.34 8.93
C LEU A 86 -7.51 -2.00 9.51
N GLU A 87 -7.72 -1.00 8.66
CA GLU A 87 -8.19 0.33 9.04
C GLU A 87 -7.31 1.08 10.04
N VAL A 88 -6.00 0.82 10.04
CA VAL A 88 -5.00 1.55 10.84
C VAL A 88 -4.59 2.83 10.11
N ASP A 89 -4.78 3.99 10.74
CA ASP A 89 -4.57 5.29 10.10
C ASP A 89 -3.24 5.93 10.47
N ASN A 90 -2.81 5.77 11.73
CA ASN A 90 -1.67 6.49 12.29
C ASN A 90 -0.63 5.50 12.81
N VAL A 91 0.53 5.42 12.15
CA VAL A 91 1.64 4.53 12.55
C VAL A 91 2.97 5.15 12.12
N TYR A 92 3.98 5.05 12.98
CA TYR A 92 5.38 5.18 12.57
C TYR A 92 5.94 3.80 12.20
N ALA A 93 6.42 3.65 10.98
CA ALA A 93 7.02 2.43 10.44
C ALA A 93 8.53 2.62 10.33
N GLU A 94 9.28 2.20 11.35
CA GLU A 94 10.73 2.41 11.44
C GLU A 94 11.51 1.27 10.79
N LEU A 95 12.55 1.60 10.02
CA LEU A 95 13.41 0.64 9.32
C LEU A 95 14.90 0.95 9.50
N ASP A 96 15.70 -0.09 9.66
CA ASP A 96 17.17 -0.05 9.57
C ASP A 96 17.68 -0.27 8.13
N GLY A 97 16.79 -0.58 7.18
CA GLY A 97 17.12 -1.06 5.84
C GLY A 97 16.37 -0.39 4.68
N GLY A 98 16.86 -0.68 3.46
CA GLY A 98 16.49 -0.12 2.15
C GLY A 98 15.01 -0.10 1.77
N GLU A 99 14.31 -1.06 2.33
CA GLU A 99 13.21 -1.75 1.70
C GLU A 99 12.46 -2.49 2.80
N VAL A 100 11.14 -2.47 2.76
CA VAL A 100 10.31 -3.25 3.70
C VAL A 100 10.61 -4.75 3.50
N PRO A 101 10.67 -5.58 4.57
CA PRO A 101 10.91 -7.01 4.41
C PRO A 101 9.81 -7.66 3.57
N ALA A 102 10.19 -8.51 2.61
CA ALA A 102 9.25 -9.18 1.72
C ALA A 102 8.32 -10.18 2.44
N MET A 103 8.75 -10.67 3.61
CA MET A 103 8.09 -11.73 4.37
C MET A 103 7.83 -12.95 3.49
N ASP A 104 6.58 -13.38 3.33
CA ASP A 104 6.16 -14.48 2.47
C ASP A 104 5.64 -14.01 1.10
N GLY A 105 5.85 -12.74 0.75
CA GLY A 105 5.35 -12.14 -0.48
C GLY A 105 3.92 -11.62 -0.42
N SER A 106 3.25 -11.77 0.71
CA SER A 106 1.87 -11.32 0.93
C SER A 106 1.80 -10.28 2.06
N SER A 107 0.59 -9.85 2.42
CA SER A 107 0.35 -8.99 3.60
C SER A 107 0.13 -9.79 4.89
N SER A 108 0.06 -11.12 4.83
CA SER A 108 -0.41 -11.97 5.93
C SER A 108 0.44 -11.83 7.20
N ALA A 109 1.76 -11.70 7.04
CA ALA A 109 2.67 -11.50 8.17
C ALA A 109 2.41 -10.17 8.88
N PHE A 110 2.23 -9.09 8.12
CA PHE A 110 1.92 -7.77 8.68
C PHE A 110 0.56 -7.75 9.36
N VAL A 111 -0.45 -8.39 8.76
CA VAL A 111 -1.78 -8.56 9.38
C VAL A 111 -1.67 -9.24 10.75
N ARG A 112 -0.95 -10.38 10.82
CA ARG A 112 -0.73 -11.09 12.10
C ARG A 112 -0.05 -10.20 13.14
N LEU A 113 0.99 -9.46 12.75
CA LEU A 113 1.72 -8.56 13.65
C LEU A 113 0.82 -7.42 14.17
N ILE A 114 0.04 -6.79 13.30
CA ILE A 114 -0.90 -5.72 13.66
C ILE A 114 -1.98 -6.26 14.61
N ARG A 115 -2.51 -7.46 14.35
CA ARG A 115 -3.49 -8.12 15.24
C ARG A 115 -2.90 -8.43 16.61
N VAL A 116 -1.64 -8.91 16.67
CA VAL A 116 -0.92 -9.13 17.93
C VAL A 116 -0.64 -7.83 18.67
N ALA A 117 -0.27 -6.76 17.96
CA ALA A 117 -0.10 -5.42 18.54
C ALA A 117 -1.44 -4.90 19.11
N GLY A 118 -2.55 -5.29 18.51
CA GLY A 118 -3.87 -4.74 18.82
C GLY A 118 -4.07 -3.39 18.14
N ILE A 119 -5.33 -3.02 17.94
CA ILE A 119 -5.73 -1.75 17.34
C ILE A 119 -6.55 -0.99 18.37
N THR A 120 -6.23 0.29 18.56
CA THR A 120 -6.95 1.18 19.46
C THR A 120 -7.54 2.36 18.70
N THR A 121 -8.70 2.81 19.15
CA THR A 121 -9.39 3.97 18.60
C THR A 121 -8.83 5.25 19.23
N GLN A 122 -8.75 6.32 18.46
CA GLN A 122 -8.26 7.63 18.89
C GLN A 122 -9.38 8.67 18.88
N GLU A 123 -9.26 9.74 19.66
CA GLU A 123 -10.30 10.76 19.82
C GLU A 123 -10.37 11.78 18.67
N ARG A 124 -10.24 11.33 17.41
CA ARG A 124 -10.44 12.17 16.21
C ARG A 124 -11.24 11.42 15.17
N ARG A 125 -12.16 12.11 14.48
CA ARG A 125 -12.92 11.48 13.38
C ARG A 125 -11.99 11.13 12.21
N ARG A 126 -12.24 9.99 11.53
CA ARG A 126 -11.53 9.63 10.29
C ARG A 126 -12.24 10.23 9.09
N PRO A 127 -11.67 11.19 8.36
CA PRO A 127 -12.26 11.70 7.13
C PRO A 127 -12.32 10.62 6.05
N TYR A 128 -13.27 10.74 5.13
CA TYR A 128 -13.37 9.88 3.95
C TYR A 128 -13.51 10.74 2.69
N LEU A 129 -12.78 10.40 1.64
CA LEU A 129 -12.90 11.05 0.33
C LEU A 129 -13.98 10.33 -0.48
N LYS A 130 -15.16 10.96 -0.58
CA LYS A 130 -16.31 10.44 -1.33
C LYS A 130 -16.25 10.91 -2.77
N ILE A 131 -16.17 9.97 -3.71
CA ILE A 131 -16.15 10.24 -5.15
C ILE A 131 -17.55 10.64 -5.61
N MET A 132 -17.62 11.79 -6.30
CA MET A 132 -18.84 12.41 -6.82
C MET A 132 -18.90 12.40 -8.35
N GLN A 133 -17.75 12.31 -9.02
CA GLN A 133 -17.65 12.18 -10.48
C GLN A 133 -16.60 11.15 -10.86
N PRO A 134 -16.74 10.44 -12.00
CA PRO A 134 -15.73 9.49 -12.45
C PRO A 134 -14.39 10.15 -12.78
N ILE A 135 -13.30 9.49 -12.38
CA ILE A 135 -11.92 9.90 -12.67
C ILE A 135 -11.18 8.70 -13.26
N GLU A 136 -10.75 8.81 -14.52
CA GLU A 136 -10.08 7.73 -15.26
C GLU A 136 -8.65 8.10 -15.67
N VAL A 137 -7.75 7.12 -15.60
CA VAL A 137 -6.44 7.12 -16.24
C VAL A 137 -6.33 5.91 -17.17
N ARG A 138 -5.81 6.13 -18.38
CA ARG A 138 -5.67 5.10 -19.41
C ARG A 138 -4.33 5.21 -20.12
N GLU A 139 -3.66 4.07 -20.29
CA GLU A 139 -2.38 3.96 -20.99
C GLU A 139 -2.34 2.72 -21.88
N GLY A 140 -2.42 2.94 -23.19
CA GLY A 140 -2.58 1.84 -24.15
C GLY A 140 -3.82 1.02 -23.83
N GLY A 141 -3.65 -0.29 -23.65
CA GLY A 141 -4.73 -1.21 -23.28
C GLY A 141 -5.11 -1.22 -21.79
N ARG A 142 -4.39 -0.50 -20.93
CA ARG A 142 -4.54 -0.55 -19.47
C ARG A 142 -5.38 0.63 -18.99
N ARG A 143 -6.24 0.42 -17.99
CA ARG A 143 -7.04 1.50 -17.39
C ARG A 143 -7.24 1.31 -15.89
N VAL A 144 -7.37 2.44 -15.19
CA VAL A 144 -7.95 2.49 -13.85
C VAL A 144 -8.94 3.65 -13.80
N ILE A 145 -10.14 3.38 -13.30
CA ILE A 145 -11.18 4.39 -13.09
C ILE A 145 -11.70 4.26 -11.67
N ILE A 146 -11.95 5.40 -11.03
CA ILE A 146 -12.75 5.45 -9.81
C ILE A 146 -14.05 6.21 -10.09
N GLU A 147 -15.18 5.62 -9.75
CA GLU A 147 -16.51 6.17 -10.01
C GLU A 147 -17.37 6.27 -8.75
N PRO A 148 -18.41 7.12 -8.75
CA PRO A 148 -19.30 7.24 -7.60
C PRO A 148 -19.96 5.90 -7.24
N SER A 149 -19.86 5.51 -5.97
CA SER A 149 -20.51 4.32 -5.42
C SER A 149 -20.92 4.56 -3.98
N ALA A 150 -22.03 3.97 -3.53
CA ALA A 150 -22.50 4.10 -2.15
C ALA A 150 -21.50 3.53 -1.13
N THR A 151 -20.83 2.44 -1.49
CA THR A 151 -19.84 1.73 -0.67
C THR A 151 -18.48 1.69 -1.37
N PRO A 152 -17.37 1.61 -0.60
CA PRO A 152 -16.05 1.33 -1.14
C PRO A 152 -15.97 -0.10 -1.68
N ARG A 153 -15.59 -0.23 -2.95
CA ARG A 153 -15.38 -1.53 -3.61
C ARG A 153 -14.31 -1.44 -4.69
N ILE A 154 -13.66 -2.57 -4.97
CA ILE A 154 -12.65 -2.71 -6.02
C ILE A 154 -13.10 -3.81 -6.99
N THR A 155 -13.02 -3.57 -8.29
CA THR A 155 -13.04 -4.60 -9.32
C THR A 155 -11.70 -4.60 -10.02
N CYS A 156 -10.92 -5.66 -9.85
CA CYS A 156 -9.64 -5.82 -10.51
C CYS A 156 -9.72 -6.92 -11.56
N SER A 157 -9.06 -6.73 -12.68
CA SER A 157 -8.89 -7.76 -13.69
C SER A 157 -7.46 -7.78 -14.22
N VAL A 158 -6.98 -9.00 -14.45
CA VAL A 158 -5.67 -9.27 -15.01
C VAL A 158 -5.84 -10.12 -16.26
N GLU A 159 -4.91 -9.97 -17.19
CA GLU A 159 -4.84 -10.78 -18.39
C GLU A 159 -3.37 -11.02 -18.72
N TYR A 160 -2.95 -12.27 -18.62
CA TYR A 160 -1.61 -12.68 -19.00
C TYR A 160 -1.71 -13.79 -20.04
N ASP A 161 -0.83 -13.74 -21.05
CA ASP A 161 -0.65 -14.85 -21.97
C ASP A 161 0.17 -15.96 -21.31
N HIS A 162 -0.44 -16.57 -20.28
CA HIS A 162 0.12 -17.67 -19.52
C HIS A 162 -1.03 -18.62 -19.15
N PRO A 163 -0.88 -19.95 -19.35
CA PRO A 163 -1.96 -20.91 -19.18
C PRO A 163 -2.55 -20.94 -17.76
N MET A 164 -1.76 -20.60 -16.73
CA MET A 164 -2.21 -20.60 -15.32
C MET A 164 -2.89 -19.31 -14.87
N ILE A 165 -2.77 -18.22 -15.63
CA ILE A 165 -3.38 -16.94 -15.24
C ILE A 165 -4.55 -16.64 -16.17
N ARG A 166 -4.30 -16.59 -17.49
CA ARG A 166 -5.29 -16.17 -18.49
C ARG A 166 -5.96 -14.85 -18.05
N LYS A 167 -7.26 -14.72 -18.31
CA LYS A 167 -8.06 -13.60 -17.83
C LYS A 167 -8.71 -13.97 -16.50
N GLN A 168 -8.47 -13.16 -15.47
CA GLN A 168 -9.10 -13.29 -14.17
C GLN A 168 -9.74 -11.96 -13.78
N ALA A 169 -10.80 -12.02 -13.00
CA ALA A 169 -11.44 -10.84 -12.43
C ALA A 169 -11.85 -11.14 -10.99
N TYR A 170 -11.66 -10.16 -10.12
CA TYR A 170 -12.05 -10.24 -8.71
C TYR A 170 -12.80 -8.98 -8.30
N VAL A 171 -13.87 -9.15 -7.52
CA VAL A 171 -14.60 -8.04 -6.89
C VAL A 171 -14.38 -8.12 -5.40
N TYR A 172 -13.75 -7.08 -4.86
CA TYR A 172 -13.49 -6.94 -3.44
C TYR A 172 -14.43 -5.88 -2.85
N GLU A 173 -15.28 -6.29 -1.92
CA GLU A 173 -16.08 -5.39 -1.10
C GLU A 173 -15.31 -5.05 0.18
N TRP A 174 -15.08 -3.76 0.41
CA TRP A 174 -14.13 -3.34 1.43
C TRP A 174 -14.63 -3.62 2.85
N SER A 175 -13.89 -4.44 3.59
CA SER A 175 -13.99 -4.55 5.04
C SER A 175 -12.70 -5.17 5.59
N ALA A 176 -12.39 -4.91 6.87
CA ALA A 176 -11.22 -5.52 7.52
C ALA A 176 -11.28 -7.05 7.50
N SER A 177 -12.45 -7.63 7.77
CA SER A 177 -12.66 -9.08 7.72
C SER A 177 -12.40 -9.64 6.31
N ALA A 178 -12.93 -9.00 5.28
CA ALA A 178 -12.71 -9.44 3.90
C ALA A 178 -11.24 -9.27 3.49
N PHE A 179 -10.56 -8.21 3.92
CA PHE A 179 -9.13 -8.05 3.62
C PHE A 179 -8.33 -9.23 4.19
N GLU A 180 -8.56 -9.57 5.46
CA GLU A 180 -7.84 -10.65 6.14
C GLU A 180 -8.10 -12.03 5.52
N GLN A 181 -9.37 -12.33 5.20
CA GLN A 181 -9.78 -13.64 4.72
C GLN A 181 -9.47 -13.84 3.23
N ASP A 182 -9.66 -12.79 2.43
CA ASP A 182 -9.69 -12.93 0.98
C ASP A 182 -8.46 -12.38 0.26
N ILE A 183 -7.75 -11.42 0.87
CA ILE A 183 -6.70 -10.67 0.17
C ILE A 183 -5.34 -10.85 0.81
N ALA A 184 -5.26 -10.81 2.14
CA ALA A 184 -4.00 -10.68 2.86
C ALA A 184 -2.98 -11.80 2.57
N GLU A 185 -3.44 -13.01 2.28
CA GLU A 185 -2.57 -14.16 1.99
C GLU A 185 -2.09 -14.26 0.54
N ALA A 186 -2.61 -13.43 -0.38
CA ALA A 186 -2.26 -13.52 -1.79
C ALA A 186 -0.82 -13.03 -2.04
N ARG A 187 0.05 -13.96 -2.45
CA ARG A 187 1.49 -13.68 -2.63
C ARG A 187 1.79 -13.01 -3.97
N THR A 188 2.89 -12.27 -3.97
CA THR A 188 3.49 -11.75 -5.20
C THR A 188 3.98 -12.87 -6.10
N PHE A 189 4.16 -12.55 -7.38
CA PHE A 189 4.50 -13.54 -8.40
C PHE A 189 5.45 -12.97 -9.46
N ALA A 190 6.26 -13.86 -10.03
CA ALA A 190 7.22 -13.54 -11.07
C ALA A 190 7.28 -14.66 -12.12
N PHE A 191 7.69 -14.32 -13.35
CA PHE A 191 7.95 -15.30 -14.39
C PHE A 191 9.42 -15.71 -14.37
N LEU A 192 9.70 -17.02 -14.37
CA LEU A 192 11.04 -17.59 -14.33
C LEU A 192 11.95 -17.00 -15.42
N LYS A 193 11.42 -16.86 -16.64
CA LYS A 193 12.14 -16.29 -17.80
C LYS A 193 12.61 -14.85 -17.59
N GLU A 194 12.00 -14.12 -16.65
CA GLU A 194 12.32 -12.72 -16.35
C GLU A 194 13.34 -12.60 -15.21
N VAL A 195 13.43 -13.61 -14.33
CA VAL A 195 14.23 -13.59 -13.10
C VAL A 195 15.72 -13.34 -13.38
N GLU A 196 16.30 -14.02 -14.37
CA GLU A 196 17.71 -13.83 -14.73
C GLU A 196 18.00 -12.37 -15.16
N GLY A 197 17.09 -11.78 -15.94
CA GLY A 197 17.17 -10.38 -16.36
C GLY A 197 16.96 -9.38 -15.22
N LEU A 198 16.16 -9.74 -14.21
CA LEU A 198 16.01 -8.94 -12.99
C LEU A 198 17.32 -8.96 -12.18
N TRP A 199 17.89 -10.14 -11.94
CA TRP A 199 19.14 -10.30 -11.20
C TRP A 199 20.31 -9.60 -11.87
N ALA A 200 20.43 -9.69 -13.20
CA ALA A 200 21.46 -9.00 -13.97
C ALA A 200 21.41 -7.46 -13.80
N ARG A 201 20.22 -6.90 -13.54
CA ARG A 201 20.00 -5.47 -13.26
C ARG A 201 20.01 -5.12 -11.77
N GLY A 202 20.29 -6.12 -10.93
CA GLY A 202 20.38 -5.97 -9.50
C GLY A 202 19.05 -5.92 -8.75
N LEU A 203 17.95 -6.34 -9.39
CA LEU A 203 16.59 -6.41 -8.84
C LEU A 203 16.25 -7.85 -8.41
N ALA A 204 15.20 -7.99 -7.60
CA ALA A 204 14.67 -9.28 -7.12
C ALA A 204 15.71 -10.20 -6.44
N LYS A 205 16.76 -9.63 -5.83
CA LYS A 205 17.86 -10.39 -5.20
C LYS A 205 17.44 -11.18 -3.97
N GLY A 206 16.35 -10.77 -3.31
CA GLY A 206 15.76 -11.46 -2.16
C GLY A 206 14.61 -12.39 -2.55
N GLY A 207 14.28 -12.51 -3.84
CA GLY A 207 13.20 -13.37 -4.32
C GLY A 207 13.53 -14.85 -4.14
N SER A 208 12.59 -15.62 -3.60
CA SER A 208 12.68 -17.06 -3.42
C SER A 208 11.31 -17.72 -3.57
N LEU A 209 11.26 -19.06 -3.64
CA LEU A 209 9.99 -19.80 -3.65
C LEU A 209 9.23 -19.69 -2.32
N GLU A 210 9.87 -19.21 -1.25
CA GLU A 210 9.23 -18.99 0.05
C GLU A 210 8.44 -17.67 0.08
N ASN A 211 8.82 -16.69 -0.75
CA ASN A 211 8.22 -15.37 -0.76
C ASN A 211 7.64 -14.93 -2.11
N THR A 212 7.74 -15.76 -3.15
CA THR A 212 7.28 -15.41 -4.49
C THR A 212 6.70 -16.65 -5.17
N ILE A 213 5.55 -16.51 -5.81
CA ILE A 213 5.03 -17.52 -6.73
C ILE A 213 5.82 -17.41 -8.02
N VAL A 214 6.55 -18.46 -8.40
CA VAL A 214 7.36 -18.45 -9.62
C VAL A 214 6.68 -19.29 -10.70
N LEU A 215 6.38 -18.65 -11.82
CA LEU A 215 5.75 -19.26 -12.99
C LEU A 215 6.82 -19.65 -14.00
N SER A 216 6.88 -20.93 -14.38
CA SER A 216 7.60 -21.36 -15.59
C SER A 216 6.79 -20.96 -16.83
N GLU A 217 7.07 -21.55 -18.00
CA GLU A 217 6.25 -21.31 -19.18
C GLU A 217 4.87 -21.99 -19.13
N GLN A 218 4.73 -23.07 -18.34
CA GLN A 218 3.51 -23.88 -18.31
C GLN A 218 2.95 -24.12 -16.90
N ASN A 219 3.77 -24.02 -15.85
CA ASN A 219 3.39 -24.44 -14.48
C ASN A 219 3.88 -23.44 -13.42
N ILE A 220 3.46 -23.66 -12.18
CA ILE A 220 4.00 -22.99 -10.99
C ILE A 220 5.11 -23.87 -10.40
N LEU A 221 6.20 -23.25 -9.95
CA LEU A 221 7.34 -23.97 -9.36
C LEU A 221 7.18 -24.24 -7.86
N ASN A 222 6.35 -23.47 -7.16
CA ASN A 222 6.10 -23.66 -5.73
C ASN A 222 5.37 -25.00 -5.50
N GLU A 223 5.99 -25.93 -4.79
CA GLU A 223 5.43 -27.27 -4.52
C GLU A 223 4.10 -27.21 -3.76
N SER A 224 3.93 -26.21 -2.89
CA SER A 224 2.69 -25.97 -2.15
C SER A 224 1.54 -25.44 -3.02
N GLY A 225 1.82 -25.09 -4.29
CA GLY A 225 0.84 -24.54 -5.21
C GLY A 225 0.36 -23.13 -4.81
N LEU A 226 -0.88 -22.82 -5.18
CA LEU A 226 -1.54 -21.56 -4.86
C LEU A 226 -2.33 -21.67 -3.55
N ARG A 227 -2.39 -20.56 -2.81
CA ARG A 227 -3.27 -20.39 -1.63
C ARG A 227 -4.71 -20.13 -2.04
N PHE A 228 -4.90 -19.48 -3.19
CA PHE A 228 -6.20 -19.24 -3.82
C PHE A 228 -6.15 -19.64 -5.30
N GLN A 229 -7.24 -20.15 -5.85
CA GLN A 229 -7.29 -20.46 -7.28
C GLN A 229 -7.04 -19.22 -8.17
N ASP A 230 -7.40 -18.05 -7.67
CA ASP A 230 -7.29 -16.73 -8.27
C ASP A 230 -6.28 -15.82 -7.52
N GLU A 231 -5.23 -16.42 -6.94
CA GLU A 231 -4.22 -15.72 -6.12
C GLU A 231 -3.57 -14.53 -6.85
N PHE A 232 -3.35 -14.61 -8.17
CA PHE A 232 -2.71 -13.56 -8.96
C PHE A 232 -3.55 -12.26 -9.01
N VAL A 233 -4.85 -12.36 -9.27
CA VAL A 233 -5.73 -11.19 -9.29
C VAL A 233 -5.97 -10.65 -7.88
N ARG A 234 -6.06 -11.53 -6.87
CA ARG A 234 -6.15 -11.10 -5.45
C ARG A 234 -4.90 -10.34 -5.01
N HIS A 235 -3.72 -10.77 -5.44
CA HIS A 235 -2.49 -10.02 -5.19
C HIS A 235 -2.50 -8.65 -5.87
N LYS A 236 -3.06 -8.53 -7.09
CA LYS A 236 -3.22 -7.22 -7.73
C LYS A 236 -4.25 -6.32 -7.04
N VAL A 237 -5.24 -6.89 -6.37
CA VAL A 237 -6.11 -6.14 -5.45
C VAL A 237 -5.31 -5.67 -4.22
N LEU A 238 -4.47 -6.52 -3.64
CA LEU A 238 -3.57 -6.17 -2.53
C LEU A 238 -2.65 -5.00 -2.90
N ASP A 239 -1.95 -5.09 -4.03
CA ASP A 239 -1.10 -4.00 -4.57
C ASP A 239 -1.89 -2.69 -4.69
N LEU A 240 -3.09 -2.76 -5.28
CA LEU A 240 -3.94 -1.60 -5.51
C LEU A 240 -4.40 -0.96 -4.18
N ILE A 241 -4.74 -1.76 -3.17
CA ILE A 241 -5.07 -1.25 -1.82
C ILE A 241 -3.88 -0.50 -1.23
N GLY A 242 -2.68 -1.08 -1.34
CA GLY A 242 -1.44 -0.48 -0.85
C GLY A 242 -1.10 0.84 -1.54
N ASP A 243 -1.19 0.88 -2.86
CA ASP A 243 -0.90 2.09 -3.63
C ASP A 243 -1.93 3.20 -3.39
N LEU A 244 -3.22 2.86 -3.28
CA LEU A 244 -4.27 3.83 -2.96
C LEU A 244 -4.12 4.40 -1.55
N ALA A 245 -3.43 3.73 -0.63
CA ALA A 245 -3.12 4.28 0.68
C ALA A 245 -2.27 5.55 0.59
N LEU A 246 -1.52 5.77 -0.50
CA LEU A 246 -0.76 7.00 -0.76
C LEU A 246 -1.65 8.23 -0.99
N LEU A 247 -2.96 8.05 -1.17
CA LEU A 247 -3.95 9.14 -1.12
C LEU A 247 -4.01 9.78 0.30
N GLY A 248 -3.61 9.05 1.34
CA GLY A 248 -3.58 9.51 2.74
C GLY A 248 -4.93 9.48 3.46
N VAL A 249 -6.02 9.28 2.72
CA VAL A 249 -7.40 9.22 3.23
C VAL A 249 -8.17 8.06 2.56
N PRO A 250 -9.01 7.32 3.29
CA PRO A 250 -9.82 6.26 2.70
C PRO A 250 -10.84 6.85 1.73
N PHE A 251 -11.10 6.15 0.63
CA PHE A 251 -12.08 6.59 -0.36
C PHE A 251 -13.45 5.92 -0.15
N ILE A 252 -14.48 6.53 -0.70
CA ILE A 252 -15.80 5.91 -0.91
C ILE A 252 -16.13 6.07 -2.39
N GLY A 253 -16.12 4.96 -3.11
CA GLY A 253 -16.27 4.90 -4.57
C GLY A 253 -16.08 3.46 -5.06
N HIS A 254 -16.28 3.25 -6.36
CA HIS A 254 -15.96 1.99 -7.02
C HIS A 254 -14.69 2.17 -7.85
N LEU A 255 -13.64 1.49 -7.45
CA LEU A 255 -12.38 1.47 -8.17
C LEU A 255 -12.37 0.27 -9.13
N ILE A 256 -12.16 0.51 -10.42
CA ILE A 256 -12.12 -0.53 -11.46
C ILE A 256 -10.75 -0.47 -12.13
N ALA A 257 -10.00 -1.55 -11.99
CA ALA A 257 -8.65 -1.74 -12.51
C ALA A 257 -8.64 -2.85 -13.58
N ASP A 258 -8.12 -2.54 -14.77
CA ASP A 258 -8.00 -3.47 -15.89
C ASP A 258 -6.55 -3.44 -16.39
N ARG A 259 -5.83 -4.53 -16.09
CA ARG A 259 -4.41 -4.74 -16.43
C ARG A 259 -3.50 -3.60 -15.95
N SER A 260 -3.79 -3.04 -14.78
CA SER A 260 -3.03 -1.95 -14.18
C SER A 260 -1.88 -2.43 -13.30
N GLY A 261 -1.04 -1.48 -12.87
CA GLY A 261 0.03 -1.68 -11.90
C GLY A 261 0.43 -0.36 -11.26
N HIS A 262 1.43 -0.37 -10.37
CA HIS A 262 1.81 0.75 -9.50
C HIS A 262 1.87 2.12 -10.21
N ALA A 263 2.50 2.20 -11.39
CA ALA A 263 2.61 3.46 -12.14
C ALA A 263 1.24 4.06 -12.53
N LEU A 264 0.27 3.21 -12.90
CA LEU A 264 -1.07 3.67 -13.28
C LEU A 264 -1.93 3.98 -12.03
N HIS A 265 -1.68 3.27 -10.92
CA HIS A 265 -2.31 3.55 -9.63
C HIS A 265 -1.86 4.92 -9.10
N ALA A 266 -0.56 5.21 -9.16
CA ALA A 266 0.02 6.50 -8.81
C ALA A 266 -0.61 7.65 -9.58
N LYS A 267 -0.69 7.53 -10.91
CA LYS A 267 -1.34 8.53 -11.78
C LYS A 267 -2.80 8.75 -11.43
N LEU A 268 -3.51 7.70 -11.01
CA LEU A 268 -4.89 7.85 -10.56
C LEU A 268 -4.95 8.64 -9.24
N VAL A 269 -4.09 8.34 -8.27
CA VAL A 269 -4.02 9.09 -7.00
C VAL A 269 -3.71 10.57 -7.25
N GLU A 270 -2.72 10.87 -8.10
CA GLU A 270 -2.41 12.24 -8.52
C GLU A 270 -3.65 12.93 -9.13
N LYS A 271 -4.30 12.27 -10.08
CA LYS A 271 -5.48 12.82 -10.78
C LYS A 271 -6.70 13.00 -9.86
N ILE A 272 -6.86 12.19 -8.81
CA ILE A 272 -7.89 12.40 -7.79
C ILE A 272 -7.60 13.71 -7.05
N LEU A 273 -6.36 13.92 -6.62
CA LEU A 273 -5.97 15.13 -5.87
C LEU A 273 -6.04 16.41 -6.72
N GLU A 274 -5.78 16.31 -8.02
CA GLU A 274 -5.89 17.42 -8.98
C GLU A 274 -7.35 17.80 -9.31
N ARG A 275 -8.33 16.97 -8.93
CA ARG A 275 -9.75 17.17 -9.24
C ARG A 275 -10.63 17.30 -7.98
N PRO A 276 -10.44 18.35 -7.17
CA PRO A 276 -11.21 18.56 -5.93
C PRO A 276 -12.70 18.83 -6.15
N ASP A 277 -13.12 19.12 -7.39
CA ASP A 277 -14.52 19.25 -7.80
C ASP A 277 -15.22 17.88 -7.97
N SER A 278 -14.44 16.80 -8.05
CA SER A 278 -14.91 15.45 -8.35
C SER A 278 -15.13 14.60 -7.10
N TRP A 279 -14.89 15.15 -5.90
CA TRP A 279 -15.09 14.47 -4.63
C TRP A 279 -15.45 15.45 -3.49
N VAL A 280 -15.93 14.91 -2.38
CA VAL A 280 -16.17 15.65 -1.13
C VAL A 280 -15.56 14.91 0.05
N LEU A 281 -15.16 15.63 1.10
CA LEU A 281 -14.77 15.00 2.36
C LEU A 281 -16.01 14.78 3.24
N LEU A 282 -16.15 13.57 3.75
CA LEU A 282 -17.14 13.21 4.75
C LEU A 282 -16.46 12.95 6.09
N ASN A 283 -17.26 12.96 7.17
CA ASN A 283 -16.81 12.67 8.54
C ASN A 283 -15.69 13.59 9.05
N THR A 284 -15.64 14.83 8.55
CA THR A 284 -14.76 15.87 9.11
C THR A 284 -15.33 16.34 10.45
N GLU A 285 -14.47 16.82 11.34
CA GLU A 285 -14.93 17.61 12.48
C GLU A 285 -15.38 18.97 11.95
N GLU A 286 -16.61 19.39 12.29
CA GLU A 286 -17.06 20.75 11.97
C GLU A 286 -16.18 21.73 12.76
N SER A 287 -15.37 22.54 12.08
CA SER A 287 -14.87 23.77 12.69
C SER A 287 -16.07 24.72 12.84
N PRO A 288 -16.27 25.38 13.99
CA PRO A 288 -17.36 26.34 14.13
C PRO A 288 -17.14 27.49 13.12
N ALA A 289 -17.98 27.50 12.07
CA ALA A 289 -18.23 28.56 11.11
C ALA A 289 -17.00 29.33 10.55
N VAL A 290 -16.45 28.86 9.42
CA VAL A 290 -16.24 29.73 8.24
C VAL A 290 -16.41 28.90 6.97
N ALA A 291 -17.38 29.27 6.13
CA ALA A 291 -17.51 28.75 4.78
C ALA A 291 -16.31 29.22 3.95
N HIS A 292 -15.36 28.33 3.64
CA HIS A 292 -14.38 28.57 2.60
C HIS A 292 -14.20 27.38 1.66
N LYS A 293 -14.26 27.74 0.38
CA LYS A 293 -14.02 26.94 -0.82
C LYS A 293 -12.71 26.14 -0.71
N SER A 294 -12.80 24.85 -1.04
CA SER A 294 -11.70 23.99 -1.52
C SER A 294 -10.30 24.38 -1.05
N ALA A 295 -9.94 23.99 0.17
CA ALA A 295 -8.53 23.91 0.55
C ALA A 295 -7.91 22.65 -0.07
N PRO A 296 -6.71 22.71 -0.65
CA PRO A 296 -5.98 21.51 -1.04
C PRO A 296 -5.76 20.64 0.20
N LEU A 297 -5.91 19.32 0.05
CA LEU A 297 -5.65 18.32 1.10
C LEU A 297 -4.26 18.56 1.71
N ALA A 298 -4.23 19.25 2.85
CA ALA A 298 -3.04 19.48 3.66
C ALA A 298 -3.04 18.46 4.80
N TYR A 299 -2.96 17.18 4.46
CA TYR A 299 -2.60 16.12 5.40
C TYR A 299 -1.18 15.66 5.05
N ALA A 300 -0.21 16.41 5.59
CA ALA A 300 1.18 16.02 5.86
C ALA A 300 1.97 17.28 6.26
N HIS A 301 1.75 17.76 7.49
CA HIS A 301 2.78 18.54 8.19
C HIS A 301 3.33 17.65 9.30
N ALA A 302 4.12 16.64 8.92
CA ALA A 302 5.12 16.14 9.84
C ALA A 302 6.21 17.21 9.88
N ALA A 303 6.20 17.99 10.97
CA ALA A 303 7.31 18.86 11.32
C ALA A 303 8.59 18.01 11.32
N SER A 304 9.65 18.55 10.72
CA SER A 304 11.02 18.07 10.87
C SER A 304 11.41 18.16 12.34
N LEU A 305 11.06 17.13 13.13
CA LEU A 305 11.56 16.93 14.47
C LEU A 305 12.95 16.33 14.33
N GLN A 306 13.98 17.18 14.46
CA GLN A 306 15.31 16.71 14.82
C GLN A 306 15.20 16.07 16.19
N VAL A 307 15.31 14.74 16.25
CA VAL A 307 15.51 14.02 17.50
C VAL A 307 16.93 14.33 17.95
N SER A 308 17.08 15.21 18.94
CA SER A 308 18.35 15.37 19.66
C SER A 308 18.68 14.07 20.39
N PRO A 309 19.93 13.58 20.35
CA PRO A 309 20.35 12.48 21.20
C PRO A 309 20.41 12.99 22.65
N ALA A 310 19.60 12.40 23.53
CA ALA A 310 19.80 12.56 24.96
C ALA A 310 21.04 11.77 25.38
N LEU A 311 21.89 12.44 26.17
CA LEU A 311 23.02 11.88 26.92
C LEU A 311 22.57 10.78 27.90
#